data_AF-A0A4S8M1T1-F1
#
_entry.id   AF-A0A4S8M1T1-F1
#
_cell.length_a   1.000
_cell.length_b   1.000
_cell.length_c   1.000
_cell.angle_alpha   90.00
_cell.angle_beta   90.00
_cell.angle_gamma   90.00
#
_symmetry.space_group_name_H-M   'P 1'
#
loop_
_entity.id
_entity.type
_entity.pdbx_description
1 polymer ?
#
loop_
_entity_poly.entity_id
_entity_poly.type
_entity_poly.pdbx_seq_one_letter_code
_entity_poly.pdbx_strand_id
1 'polypeptide(L)'
;MVHRPSDSRLLTSLISHEKDLLKSLSTLLSTSHASYTSLTAYAASSPPPSSQVILAVAGTLLHADEALKAYARGVEEWKTRLEGLKEKEEEVGNVVRDREILVTRVLKASVKSVKQHQQHSSKEKDEGLGSMSVMAPASTSSTLSLSSLGSNNAVVPLYGSTGGSGTGSNNKLQAAQAELQACEAHLAIKEAELERLRVGAVTDGLRVRFRALAECGARWVEVGKEVEVVLGVSG
;
A
#
# COMPACT_ATOMS: atom_id res chain seq x y z
N MET A 1 -1.00 -8.60 -16.87
CA MET A 1 -2.01 -7.85 -16.09
C MET A 1 -1.75 -6.38 -16.30
N VAL A 2 -2.76 -5.59 -16.61
CA VAL A 2 -2.63 -4.13 -16.75
C VAL A 2 -2.37 -3.56 -15.35
N HIS A 3 -1.22 -2.89 -15.14
CA HIS A 3 -0.88 -2.23 -13.87
C HIS A 3 -1.91 -1.15 -13.56
N ARG A 4 -2.99 -1.51 -12.87
CA ARG A 4 -3.97 -0.55 -12.37
C ARG A 4 -3.64 -0.30 -10.91
N PRO A 5 -3.04 0.85 -10.58
CA PRO A 5 -2.84 1.21 -9.18
C PRO A 5 -4.20 1.30 -8.47
N SER A 6 -4.23 0.84 -7.22
CA SER A 6 -5.40 0.99 -6.35
C SER A 6 -5.62 2.47 -6.04
N ASP A 7 -6.89 2.87 -5.83
CA ASP A 7 -7.21 4.26 -5.52
C ASP A 7 -6.78 4.60 -4.08
N SER A 8 -5.61 5.23 -3.95
CA SER A 8 -5.01 5.62 -2.66
C SER A 8 -5.88 6.60 -1.85
N ARG A 9 -6.85 7.26 -2.50
CA ARG A 9 -7.80 8.16 -1.84
C ARG A 9 -8.77 7.39 -0.96
N LEU A 10 -9.19 6.20 -1.39
CA LEU A 10 -10.11 5.36 -0.63
C LEU A 10 -9.46 4.87 0.67
N LEU A 11 -8.20 4.41 0.59
CA LEU A 11 -7.45 3.99 1.78
C LEU A 11 -7.22 5.16 2.73
N THR A 12 -6.88 6.34 2.21
CA THR A 12 -6.73 7.56 3.02
C THR A 12 -8.04 7.95 3.70
N SER A 13 -9.17 7.86 3.01
CA SER A 13 -10.49 8.12 3.58
C SER A 13 -10.84 7.12 4.69
N LEU A 14 -10.57 5.83 4.49
CA LEU A 14 -10.77 4.80 5.50
C LEU A 14 -9.94 5.10 6.77
N ILE A 15 -8.64 5.39 6.62
CA ILE A 15 -7.76 5.73 7.75
C ILE A 15 -8.30 6.97 8.49
N SER A 16 -8.80 7.97 7.76
CA SER A 16 -9.42 9.16 8.37
C SER A 16 -10.64 8.79 9.22
N HIS A 17 -11.54 7.96 8.71
CA HIS A 17 -12.73 7.54 9.45
C HIS A 17 -12.39 6.67 10.67
N GLU A 18 -11.37 5.80 10.59
CA GLU A 18 -10.91 5.05 11.77
C GLU A 18 -10.34 5.98 12.84
N LYS A 19 -9.60 7.02 12.44
CA LYS A 19 -9.12 8.07 13.36
C LYS A 19 -10.28 8.83 14.01
N ASP A 20 -11.34 9.12 13.28
CA ASP A 20 -12.51 9.80 13.84
C ASP A 20 -13.29 8.90 14.79
N LEU A 21 -13.41 7.60 14.48
CA LEU A 21 -13.97 6.60 15.39
C LEU A 21 -13.20 6.54 16.71
N LEU A 22 -11.86 6.53 16.66
CA LEU A 22 -11.01 6.54 17.87
C LEU A 22 -11.22 7.78 18.73
N LYS A 23 -11.38 8.96 18.12
CA LYS A 23 -11.73 10.19 18.85
C LYS A 23 -13.09 10.04 19.55
N SER A 24 -14.10 9.54 18.84
CA SER A 24 -15.43 9.31 19.42
C SER A 24 -15.39 8.33 20.60
N LEU A 25 -14.61 7.25 20.49
CA LEU A 25 -14.41 6.30 21.59
C LEU A 25 -13.72 6.96 22.80
N SER A 26 -12.71 7.80 22.57
CA SER A 26 -12.04 8.56 23.63
C SER A 26 -12.98 9.54 24.33
N THR A 27 -13.82 10.25 23.57
CA THR A 27 -14.86 11.12 24.13
C THR A 27 -15.85 10.32 24.97
N LEU A 28 -16.33 9.18 24.47
CA LEU A 28 -17.25 8.31 25.19
C LEU A 28 -16.65 7.83 26.52
N LEU A 29 -15.39 7.41 26.54
CA LEU A 29 -14.68 7.01 27.76
C LEU A 29 -14.55 8.16 28.76
N SER A 30 -14.29 9.38 28.27
CA SER A 30 -14.22 10.58 29.12
C SER A 30 -15.58 10.90 29.75
N THR A 31 -16.66 10.79 28.98
CA THR A 31 -18.03 10.96 29.47
C THR A 31 -18.43 9.87 30.47
N SER A 32 -18.07 8.61 30.19
CA SER A 32 -18.32 7.49 31.11
C SER A 32 -17.63 7.70 32.45
N HIS A 33 -16.36 8.13 32.43
CA HIS A 33 -15.61 8.44 33.64
C HIS A 33 -16.22 9.59 34.46
N ALA A 34 -16.71 10.65 33.80
CA ALA A 34 -17.43 11.73 34.46
C ALA A 34 -18.72 11.22 35.14
N SER A 35 -19.49 10.36 34.44
CA SER A 35 -20.69 9.71 34.99
C SER A 35 -20.36 8.85 36.22
N TYR A 36 -19.29 8.04 36.15
CA TYR A 36 -18.80 7.25 37.29
C TYR A 36 -18.44 8.14 38.49
N THR A 37 -17.75 9.26 38.24
CA THR A 37 -17.38 10.21 39.30
C THR A 37 -18.60 10.84 39.94
N SER A 38 -19.60 11.24 39.15
CA SER A 38 -20.87 11.77 39.68
C SER A 38 -21.65 10.69 40.46
N LEU A 39 -21.68 9.45 39.99
CA LEU A 39 -22.36 8.34 40.65
C LEU A 39 -21.71 7.99 42.00
N THR A 40 -20.39 7.94 42.05
CA THR A 40 -19.65 7.68 43.30
C THR A 40 -19.78 8.83 44.29
N ALA A 41 -19.80 10.08 43.83
CA ALA A 41 -20.09 11.24 44.68
C ALA A 41 -21.53 11.18 45.25
N TYR A 42 -22.51 10.79 44.43
CA TYR A 42 -23.88 10.56 44.89
C TYR A 42 -23.97 9.40 45.91
N ALA A 43 -23.21 8.34 45.71
CA ALA A 43 -23.12 7.25 46.68
C ALA A 43 -22.57 7.74 48.03
N ALA A 44 -21.54 8.59 48.00
CA ALA A 44 -20.94 9.16 49.21
C ALA A 44 -21.89 10.08 50.00
N SER A 45 -22.86 10.72 49.34
CA SER A 45 -23.89 11.53 49.99
C SER A 45 -25.14 10.75 50.39
N SER A 46 -25.21 9.46 50.06
CA SER A 46 -26.37 8.61 50.35
C SER A 46 -26.18 7.81 51.66
N PRO A 47 -27.25 7.59 52.45
CA PRO A 47 -27.18 6.74 53.62
C PRO A 47 -27.07 5.25 53.23
N PRO A 48 -26.47 4.39 54.09
CA PRO A 48 -26.57 2.94 53.94
C PRO A 48 -28.02 2.44 54.08
N PRO A 49 -28.41 1.34 53.39
CA PRO A 49 -27.59 0.47 52.54
C PRO A 49 -27.41 0.96 51.09
N SER A 50 -28.14 2.00 50.67
CA SER A 50 -28.16 2.47 49.27
C SER A 50 -26.76 2.87 48.76
N SER A 51 -25.97 3.56 49.58
CA SER A 51 -24.59 3.93 49.22
C SER A 51 -23.70 2.73 48.90
N GLN A 52 -23.87 1.60 49.62
CA GLN A 52 -23.09 0.38 49.39
C GLN A 52 -23.47 -0.26 48.05
N VAL A 53 -24.76 -0.33 47.72
CA VAL A 53 -25.25 -0.85 46.44
C VAL A 53 -24.77 0.02 45.28
N ILE A 54 -24.87 1.35 45.41
CA ILE A 54 -24.42 2.27 44.36
C ILE A 54 -22.92 2.14 44.11
N LEU A 55 -22.09 2.05 45.16
CA LEU A 55 -20.64 1.86 45.02
C LEU A 55 -20.31 0.51 44.37
N ALA A 56 -21.01 -0.56 44.73
CA ALA A 56 -20.82 -1.87 44.11
C ALA A 56 -21.15 -1.84 42.60
N VAL A 57 -22.29 -1.25 42.22
CA VAL A 57 -22.67 -1.07 40.80
C VAL A 57 -21.66 -0.19 40.07
N ALA A 58 -21.27 0.95 40.65
CA ALA A 58 -20.27 1.83 40.05
C ALA A 58 -18.94 1.09 39.78
N GLY A 59 -18.50 0.24 40.72
CA GLY A 59 -17.33 -0.61 40.56
C GLY A 59 -17.45 -1.59 39.38
N THR A 60 -18.61 -2.24 39.23
CA THR A 60 -18.85 -3.15 38.09
C THR A 60 -18.89 -2.43 36.74
N LEU A 61 -19.41 -1.20 36.68
CA LEU A 61 -19.43 -0.40 35.45
C LEU A 61 -18.03 -0.04 34.95
N LEU A 62 -17.05 0.09 35.85
CA LEU A 62 -15.65 0.33 35.45
C LEU A 62 -15.10 -0.82 34.59
N HIS A 63 -15.56 -2.05 34.82
CA HIS A 63 -15.17 -3.19 33.98
C HIS A 63 -15.70 -3.08 32.55
N ALA A 64 -16.85 -2.43 32.34
CA ALA A 64 -17.38 -2.17 31.00
C ALA A 64 -16.55 -1.11 30.26
N ASP A 65 -16.06 -0.10 30.98
CA ASP A 65 -15.15 0.91 30.43
C ASP A 65 -13.79 0.31 30.05
N GLU A 66 -13.22 -0.58 30.86
CA GLU A 66 -11.98 -1.29 30.52
C GLU A 66 -12.13 -2.16 29.28
N ALA A 67 -13.28 -2.81 29.10
CA ALA A 67 -13.60 -3.56 27.89
C ALA A 67 -13.65 -2.66 26.65
N LEU A 68 -14.27 -1.49 26.77
CA LEU A 68 -14.34 -0.50 25.69
C LEU A 68 -12.94 0.06 25.34
N LYS A 69 -12.08 0.29 26.34
CA LYS A 69 -10.67 0.65 26.11
C LYS A 69 -9.90 -0.43 25.36
N ALA A 70 -10.15 -1.71 25.67
CA ALA A 70 -9.55 -2.82 24.94
C ALA A 70 -10.02 -2.85 23.47
N TYR A 71 -11.31 -2.62 23.21
CA TYR A 71 -11.82 -2.48 21.85
C TYR A 71 -11.18 -1.30 21.10
N ALA A 72 -11.06 -0.13 21.74
CA ALA A 72 -10.41 1.04 21.16
C ALA A 72 -8.95 0.75 20.76
N ARG A 73 -8.20 -0.01 21.57
CA ARG A 73 -6.85 -0.47 21.19
C ARG A 73 -6.86 -1.36 19.95
N GLY A 74 -7.85 -2.25 19.80
CA GLY A 74 -8.01 -3.07 18.59
C GLY A 74 -8.31 -2.24 17.34
N VAL A 75 -9.07 -1.15 17.47
CA VAL A 75 -9.33 -0.20 16.37
C VAL A 75 -8.05 0.58 16.01
N GLU A 76 -7.24 0.99 16.99
CA GLU A 76 -5.95 1.65 16.73
C GLU A 76 -4.98 0.71 16.01
N GLU A 77 -4.87 -0.54 16.44
CA GLU A 77 -4.00 -1.52 15.77
C GLU A 77 -4.43 -1.76 14.31
N TRP A 78 -5.74 -1.84 14.06
CA TRP A 78 -6.29 -1.91 12.70
C TRP A 78 -5.88 -0.69 11.87
N LYS A 79 -6.04 0.52 12.42
CA LYS A 79 -5.63 1.77 11.77
C LYS A 79 -4.12 1.77 11.44
N THR A 80 -3.26 1.37 12.37
CA THR A 80 -1.80 1.31 12.15
C THR A 80 -1.44 0.36 11.01
N ARG A 81 -2.15 -0.77 10.88
CA ARG A 81 -1.94 -1.71 9.75
C ARG A 81 -2.34 -1.09 8.41
N LEU A 82 -3.40 -0.30 8.37
CA LEU A 82 -3.80 0.46 7.18
C LEU A 82 -2.78 1.56 6.81
N GLU A 83 -2.23 2.25 7.81
CA GLU A 83 -1.16 3.24 7.60
C GLU A 83 0.09 2.59 6.99
N GLY A 84 0.51 1.41 7.49
CA GLY A 84 1.61 0.64 6.90
C GLY A 84 1.32 0.13 5.49
N LEU A 85 0.07 -0.25 5.20
CA LEU A 85 -0.35 -0.63 3.84
C LEU A 85 -0.24 0.58 2.89
N LYS A 86 -0.68 1.76 3.33
CA LYS A 86 -0.61 2.98 2.53
C LYS A 86 0.84 3.33 2.17
N GLU A 87 1.76 3.25 3.12
CA GLU A 87 3.19 3.48 2.87
C GLU A 87 3.71 2.56 1.76
N LYS A 88 3.30 1.29 1.76
CA LYS A 88 3.71 0.32 0.74
C LYS A 88 3.06 0.57 -0.62
N GLU A 89 1.82 1.07 -0.66
CA GLU A 89 1.20 1.53 -1.91
C GLU A 89 1.95 2.74 -2.49
N GLU A 90 2.42 3.66 -1.66
CA GLU A 90 3.25 4.80 -2.08
C GLU A 90 4.63 4.34 -2.59
N GLU A 91 5.28 3.39 -1.92
CA GLU A 91 6.53 2.77 -2.40
C GLU A 91 6.38 2.18 -3.81
N VAL A 92 5.34 1.35 -4.03
CA VAL A 92 5.07 0.77 -5.36
C VAL A 92 4.76 1.88 -6.37
N GLY A 93 3.99 2.90 -5.99
CA GLY A 93 3.72 4.06 -6.83
C GLY A 93 4.97 4.82 -7.27
N ASN A 94 6.00 4.88 -6.43
CA ASN A 94 7.30 5.47 -6.80
C ASN A 94 8.00 4.64 -7.87
N VAL A 95 8.04 3.32 -7.72
CA VAL A 95 8.68 2.41 -8.70
C VAL A 95 7.92 2.42 -10.03
N VAL A 96 6.58 2.50 -10.02
CA VAL A 96 5.78 2.64 -11.24
C VAL A 96 6.12 3.93 -11.98
N ARG A 97 6.28 5.06 -11.28
CA ARG A 97 6.72 6.33 -11.90
C ARG A 97 8.12 6.22 -12.49
N ASP A 98 9.06 5.59 -11.79
CA ASP A 98 10.41 5.37 -12.30
C ASP A 98 10.40 4.52 -13.58
N ARG A 99 9.56 3.48 -13.63
CA ARG A 99 9.30 2.69 -14.83
C ARG A 99 8.78 3.56 -15.97
N GLU A 100 7.80 4.42 -15.74
CA GLU A 100 7.26 5.32 -16.78
C GLU A 100 8.31 6.30 -17.32
N ILE A 101 9.19 6.82 -16.46
CA ILE A 101 10.33 7.65 -16.85
C ILE A 101 11.30 6.85 -17.72
N LEU A 102 11.62 5.61 -17.32
CA LEU A 102 12.47 4.70 -18.07
C LEU A 102 11.91 4.36 -19.45
N VAL A 103 10.63 4.01 -19.53
CA VAL A 103 9.94 3.76 -20.80
C VAL A 103 10.02 4.98 -21.70
N THR A 104 9.78 6.17 -21.16
CA THR A 104 9.90 7.43 -21.92
C THR A 104 11.33 7.66 -22.42
N ARG A 105 12.36 7.34 -21.61
CA ARG A 105 13.77 7.42 -22.01
C ARG A 105 14.09 6.44 -23.16
N VAL A 106 13.63 5.19 -23.04
CA VAL A 106 13.83 4.14 -24.07
C VAL A 106 13.14 4.52 -25.38
N LEU A 107 11.91 5.04 -25.34
CA LEU A 107 11.20 5.53 -26.52
C LEU A 107 11.95 6.67 -27.21
N LYS A 108 12.43 7.66 -26.44
CA LYS A 108 13.23 8.78 -26.97
C LYS A 108 14.55 8.30 -27.58
N ALA A 109 15.24 7.33 -26.96
CA ALA A 109 16.48 6.76 -27.49
C ALA A 109 16.24 5.96 -28.77
N SER A 110 15.17 5.16 -28.82
CA SER A 110 14.76 4.39 -30.00
C SER A 110 14.48 5.31 -31.19
N VAL A 111 13.69 6.37 -31.00
CA VAL A 111 13.38 7.34 -32.07
C VAL A 111 14.65 8.07 -32.57
N LYS A 112 15.61 8.38 -31.69
CA LYS A 112 16.90 8.97 -32.09
C LYS A 112 17.75 8.02 -32.92
N SER A 113 17.79 6.73 -32.56
CA SER A 113 18.54 5.72 -33.32
C SER A 113 17.99 5.55 -34.74
N VAL A 114 16.66 5.57 -34.91
CA VAL A 114 15.99 5.49 -36.22
C VAL A 114 16.31 6.69 -37.11
N LYS A 115 16.33 7.91 -36.55
CA LYS A 115 16.69 9.13 -37.30
C LYS A 115 18.17 9.16 -37.73
N GLN A 116 19.08 8.61 -36.93
CA GLN A 116 20.49 8.48 -37.31
C GLN A 116 20.68 7.49 -38.47
N HIS A 117 19.96 6.36 -38.46
CA HIS A 117 20.02 5.38 -39.55
C HIS A 117 19.54 5.95 -40.88
N GLN A 118 18.54 6.85 -40.86
CA GLN A 118 18.01 7.49 -42.07
C GLN A 118 18.92 8.62 -42.62
N GLN A 119 19.73 9.27 -41.77
CA GLN A 119 20.71 10.27 -42.21
C GLN A 119 22.02 9.66 -42.75
N HIS A 120 22.40 8.46 -42.31
CA HIS A 120 23.58 7.78 -42.88
C HIS A 120 23.27 7.05 -44.19
N SER A 121 22.01 6.67 -44.43
CA SER A 121 21.58 6.04 -45.69
C SER A 121 21.52 7.01 -46.88
N SER A 122 21.68 8.32 -46.68
CA SER A 122 21.58 9.34 -47.75
C SER A 122 22.93 9.89 -48.24
N LYS A 123 24.06 9.32 -47.83
CA LYS A 123 25.41 9.75 -48.25
C LYS A 123 26.28 8.69 -48.94
N GLU A 124 25.77 7.50 -49.20
CA GLU A 124 26.46 6.50 -50.03
C GLU A 124 25.60 6.18 -51.26
N LYS A 125 25.84 6.91 -52.34
CA LYS A 125 25.71 6.51 -53.76
C LYS A 125 25.83 7.76 -54.63
N ASP A 126 27.06 7.99 -55.12
CA ASP A 126 27.23 8.51 -56.47
C ASP A 126 28.00 7.44 -57.26
N GLU A 127 27.72 7.38 -58.55
CA GLU A 127 28.12 6.40 -59.59
C GLU A 127 27.09 5.28 -59.89
N GLY A 128 26.26 5.52 -60.92
CA GLY A 128 25.80 4.45 -61.82
C GLY A 128 24.28 4.26 -62.04
N LEU A 129 23.73 5.06 -62.96
CA LEU A 129 22.57 4.81 -63.85
C LEU A 129 21.48 3.78 -63.47
N GLY A 130 20.23 4.25 -63.36
CA GLY A 130 19.08 3.50 -63.89
C GLY A 130 17.80 3.43 -63.03
N SER A 131 16.75 4.06 -63.57
CA SER A 131 15.35 3.59 -63.56
C SER A 131 14.35 4.13 -62.51
N MET A 132 13.11 4.19 -63.00
CA MET A 132 11.97 5.01 -62.60
C MET A 132 11.25 4.65 -61.27
N SER A 133 10.60 5.68 -60.73
CA SER A 133 9.60 5.71 -59.65
C SER A 133 8.36 4.83 -59.90
N VAL A 134 7.85 4.15 -58.85
CA VAL A 134 6.41 3.93 -58.61
C VAL A 134 6.09 3.88 -57.10
N MET A 135 4.93 4.45 -56.74
CA MET A 135 4.29 4.69 -55.44
C MET A 135 3.99 3.47 -54.53
N ALA A 136 3.84 3.79 -53.23
CA ALA A 136 3.38 3.04 -52.03
C ALA A 136 1.93 2.46 -52.11
N PRO A 137 1.31 1.74 -51.11
CA PRO A 137 1.63 1.69 -49.67
C PRO A 137 1.48 0.36 -48.86
N ALA A 138 2.02 0.40 -47.63
CA ALA A 138 1.66 -0.25 -46.36
C ALA A 138 1.00 -1.66 -46.30
N SER A 139 1.60 -2.56 -45.51
CA SER A 139 1.00 -3.12 -44.29
C SER A 139 2.01 -3.94 -43.48
N THR A 140 2.08 -3.61 -42.20
CA THR A 140 2.97 -4.11 -41.16
C THR A 140 2.46 -5.44 -40.61
N SER A 141 3.30 -6.48 -40.58
CA SER A 141 3.16 -7.56 -39.59
C SER A 141 4.50 -8.28 -39.44
N SER A 142 5.30 -7.86 -38.46
CA SER A 142 6.50 -8.59 -38.06
C SER A 142 6.33 -9.06 -36.63
N THR A 143 6.01 -10.34 -36.50
CA THR A 143 6.04 -11.13 -35.28
C THR A 143 7.46 -11.17 -34.71
N LEU A 144 7.63 -10.70 -33.47
CA LEU A 144 8.91 -10.76 -32.74
C LEU A 144 9.20 -12.20 -32.32
N SER A 145 10.18 -12.83 -32.96
CA SER A 145 10.72 -14.13 -32.54
C SER A 145 11.88 -13.89 -31.57
N LEU A 146 11.69 -14.33 -30.32
CA LEU A 146 12.68 -14.30 -29.25
C LEU A 146 13.66 -15.47 -29.44
N SER A 147 14.87 -15.21 -29.94
CA SER A 147 15.96 -16.17 -29.88
C SER A 147 16.65 -16.09 -28.51
N SER A 148 16.35 -17.09 -27.68
CA SER A 148 17.04 -17.50 -26.47
C SER A 148 18.50 -17.88 -26.77
N LEU A 149 19.44 -17.18 -26.14
CA LEU A 149 20.80 -17.62 -25.82
C LEU A 149 21.10 -16.98 -24.46
N GLY A 150 21.29 -17.72 -23.36
CA GLY A 150 22.21 -18.83 -23.22
C GLY A 150 23.50 -18.29 -22.62
N SER A 151 23.70 -18.56 -21.32
CA SER A 151 24.83 -18.18 -20.47
C SER A 151 26.20 -18.10 -21.16
N ASN A 152 27.04 -17.12 -20.77
CA ASN A 152 28.24 -17.40 -19.97
C ASN A 152 29.04 -16.15 -19.57
N ASN A 153 29.55 -16.27 -18.35
CA ASN A 153 30.59 -15.53 -17.63
C ASN A 153 31.80 -15.14 -18.52
N ALA A 154 32.27 -13.88 -18.45
CA ALA A 154 33.71 -13.52 -18.52
C ALA A 154 33.99 -11.99 -18.53
N VAL A 155 34.78 -11.58 -17.54
CA VAL A 155 35.99 -10.73 -17.65
C VAL A 155 35.85 -9.28 -18.11
N VAL A 156 36.18 -8.39 -17.15
CA VAL A 156 36.54 -6.97 -17.33
C VAL A 156 37.82 -6.84 -18.16
N PRO A 157 37.90 -5.89 -19.10
CA PRO A 157 39.17 -5.21 -19.32
C PRO A 157 39.05 -3.69 -19.22
N LEU A 158 40.01 -3.13 -18.49
CA LEU A 158 40.33 -1.71 -18.37
C LEU A 158 41.43 -1.38 -19.40
N TYR A 159 41.16 -0.52 -20.38
CA TYR A 159 42.11 0.48 -20.92
C TYR A 159 41.49 1.41 -21.99
N GLY A 160 41.75 2.70 -21.84
CA GLY A 160 42.28 3.60 -22.89
C GLY A 160 41.56 3.82 -24.24
N SER A 161 40.90 4.99 -24.32
CA SER A 161 41.12 6.07 -25.31
C SER A 161 40.55 6.04 -26.76
N THR A 162 40.03 7.23 -27.12
CA THR A 162 39.93 7.92 -28.43
C THR A 162 39.04 7.37 -29.56
N GLY A 163 38.00 8.17 -29.87
CA GLY A 163 37.65 8.58 -31.24
C GLY A 163 36.95 7.55 -32.14
N GLY A 164 35.61 7.55 -32.15
CA GLY A 164 34.82 6.77 -33.12
C GLY A 164 33.32 7.03 -32.99
N SER A 165 32.84 8.02 -33.74
CA SER A 165 31.43 8.42 -33.85
C SER A 165 30.64 7.34 -34.61
N GLY A 166 29.78 6.57 -33.92
CA GLY A 166 28.81 5.67 -34.58
C GLY A 166 28.27 4.52 -33.71
N THR A 167 29.05 3.99 -32.77
CA THR A 167 28.70 2.80 -31.97
C THR A 167 28.02 3.12 -30.63
N GLY A 168 28.10 4.37 -30.16
CA GLY A 168 27.60 4.77 -28.84
C GLY A 168 26.07 4.80 -28.69
N SER A 169 25.30 4.92 -29.78
CA SER A 169 23.82 4.98 -29.70
C SER A 169 23.20 3.62 -29.39
N ASN A 170 23.72 2.54 -29.96
CA ASN A 170 23.24 1.17 -29.69
C ASN A 170 23.56 0.74 -28.26
N ASN A 171 24.77 1.05 -27.76
CA ASN A 171 25.15 0.74 -26.37
C ASN A 171 24.27 1.51 -25.36
N LYS A 172 23.91 2.77 -25.65
CA LYS A 172 23.00 3.57 -24.79
C LYS A 172 21.57 3.05 -24.79
N LEU A 173 21.08 2.58 -25.93
CA LEU A 173 19.76 1.96 -26.02
C LEU A 173 19.73 0.62 -25.26
N GLN A 174 20.74 -0.22 -25.45
CA GLN A 174 20.86 -1.51 -24.79
C GLN A 174 21.02 -1.36 -23.27
N ALA A 175 21.78 -0.35 -22.81
CA ALA A 175 21.87 -0.01 -21.39
C ALA A 175 20.53 0.46 -20.81
N ALA A 176 19.79 1.31 -21.53
CA ALA A 176 18.46 1.77 -21.09
C ALA A 176 17.42 0.64 -21.07
N GLN A 177 17.52 -0.34 -21.97
CA GLN A 177 16.69 -1.55 -21.97
C GLN A 177 17.03 -2.46 -20.78
N ALA A 178 18.31 -2.64 -20.47
CA ALA A 178 18.73 -3.39 -19.29
C ALA A 178 18.26 -2.74 -17.97
N GLU A 179 18.34 -1.40 -17.88
CA GLU A 179 17.85 -0.63 -16.74
C GLU A 179 16.32 -0.78 -16.58
N LEU A 180 15.56 -0.74 -17.68
CA LEU A 180 14.12 -0.97 -17.67
C LEU A 180 13.77 -2.40 -17.23
N GLN A 181 14.48 -3.41 -17.73
CA GLN A 181 14.24 -4.80 -17.36
C GLN A 181 14.53 -5.05 -15.86
N ALA A 182 15.58 -4.44 -15.32
CA ALA A 182 15.86 -4.49 -13.87
C ALA A 182 14.77 -3.81 -13.04
N CYS A 183 14.26 -2.65 -13.52
CA CYS A 183 13.15 -1.94 -12.89
C CYS A 183 11.86 -2.80 -12.89
N GLU A 184 11.55 -3.48 -13.99
CA GLU A 184 10.38 -4.36 -14.09
C GLU A 184 10.47 -5.58 -13.16
N ALA A 185 11.66 -6.18 -13.03
CA ALA A 185 11.89 -7.26 -12.06
C ALA A 185 11.70 -6.79 -10.61
N HIS A 186 12.21 -5.60 -10.27
CA HIS A 186 12.02 -5.02 -8.94
C HIS A 186 10.56 -4.66 -8.67
N LEU A 187 9.85 -4.10 -9.66
CA LEU A 187 8.43 -3.80 -9.57
C LEU A 187 7.61 -5.07 -9.29
N ALA A 188 7.88 -6.17 -10.01
CA ALA A 188 7.18 -7.43 -9.80
C ALA A 188 7.35 -7.97 -8.37
N ILE A 189 8.55 -7.85 -7.79
CA ILE A 189 8.82 -8.24 -6.39
C ILE A 189 8.02 -7.35 -5.42
N LYS A 190 8.04 -6.04 -5.64
CA LYS A 190 7.33 -5.06 -4.81
C LYS A 190 5.81 -5.19 -4.88
N GLU A 191 5.27 -5.50 -6.05
CA GLU A 191 3.84 -5.79 -6.23
C GLU A 191 3.42 -7.07 -5.51
N ALA A 192 4.25 -8.13 -5.56
CA ALA A 192 4.00 -9.36 -4.82
C ALA A 192 4.07 -9.13 -3.29
N GLU A 193 5.01 -8.32 -2.83
CA GLU A 193 5.10 -7.91 -1.42
C GLU A 193 3.86 -7.12 -0.99
N LEU A 194 3.43 -6.14 -1.81
CA LEU A 194 2.24 -5.34 -1.55
C LEU A 194 0.99 -6.20 -1.49
N GLU A 195 0.80 -7.15 -2.41
CA GLU A 195 -0.37 -8.03 -2.39
C GLU A 195 -0.39 -8.92 -1.14
N ARG A 196 0.75 -9.49 -0.76
CA ARG A 196 0.88 -10.23 0.50
C ARG A 196 0.52 -9.35 1.71
N LEU A 197 0.98 -8.09 1.72
CA LEU A 197 0.69 -7.15 2.78
C LEU A 197 -0.78 -6.70 2.79
N ARG A 198 -1.43 -6.55 1.63
CA ARG A 198 -2.87 -6.26 1.55
C ARG A 198 -3.68 -7.36 2.21
N VAL A 199 -3.44 -8.61 1.79
CA VAL A 199 -4.14 -9.77 2.35
C VAL A 199 -3.87 -9.89 3.85
N GLY A 200 -2.62 -9.74 4.29
CA GLY A 200 -2.24 -9.80 5.70
C GLY A 200 -2.85 -8.67 6.53
N ALA A 201 -2.70 -7.41 6.09
CA ALA A 201 -3.23 -6.25 6.79
C ALA A 201 -4.74 -6.34 6.96
N VAL A 202 -5.48 -6.65 5.88
CA VAL A 202 -6.94 -6.79 5.91
C VAL A 202 -7.36 -7.94 6.81
N THR A 203 -6.80 -9.14 6.61
CA THR A 203 -7.24 -10.34 7.33
C THR A 203 -6.86 -10.27 8.81
N ASP A 204 -5.60 -9.94 9.11
CA ASP A 204 -5.11 -9.92 10.49
C ASP A 204 -5.64 -8.69 11.23
N GLY A 205 -5.71 -7.54 10.56
CA GLY A 205 -6.21 -6.31 11.16
C GLY A 205 -7.70 -6.37 11.48
N LEU A 206 -8.53 -6.88 10.57
CA LEU A 206 -9.94 -7.13 10.87
C LEU A 206 -10.08 -8.19 11.97
N ARG A 207 -9.26 -9.26 11.95
CA ARG A 207 -9.31 -10.29 13.01
C ARG A 207 -9.04 -9.70 14.39
N VAL A 208 -8.03 -8.84 14.53
CA VAL A 208 -7.72 -8.15 15.79
C VAL A 208 -8.91 -7.29 16.24
N ARG A 209 -9.43 -6.44 15.34
CA ARG A 209 -10.56 -5.57 15.66
C ARG A 209 -11.81 -6.35 16.09
N PHE A 210 -12.19 -7.37 15.33
CA PHE A 210 -13.39 -8.17 15.63
C PHE A 210 -13.22 -9.04 16.87
N ARG A 211 -12.01 -9.54 17.14
CA ARG A 211 -11.72 -10.22 18.40
C ARG A 211 -11.94 -9.27 19.58
N ALA A 212 -11.36 -8.07 19.52
CA ALA A 212 -11.53 -7.08 20.58
C ALA A 212 -13.00 -6.65 20.74
N LEU A 213 -13.76 -6.58 19.63
CA LEU A 213 -15.21 -6.31 19.67
C LEU A 213 -15.98 -7.44 20.38
N ALA A 214 -15.67 -8.70 20.05
CA ALA A 214 -16.33 -9.86 20.65
C ALA A 214 -16.02 -9.96 22.15
N GLU A 215 -14.76 -9.76 22.53
CA GLU A 215 -14.32 -9.72 23.93
C GLU A 215 -15.00 -8.57 24.70
N CYS A 216 -15.10 -7.38 24.08
CA CYS A 216 -15.81 -6.25 24.66
C CYS A 216 -17.29 -6.56 24.90
N GLY A 217 -17.97 -7.13 23.91
CA GLY A 217 -19.37 -7.53 24.03
C GLY A 217 -19.59 -8.59 25.10
N ALA A 218 -18.73 -9.60 25.16
CA ALA A 218 -18.77 -10.64 26.20
C ALA A 218 -18.63 -10.02 27.60
N ARG A 219 -17.68 -9.09 27.78
CA ARG A 219 -17.47 -8.44 29.07
C ARG A 219 -18.66 -7.57 29.48
N TRP A 220 -19.32 -6.89 28.55
CA TRP A 220 -20.54 -6.14 28.86
C TRP A 220 -21.69 -7.04 29.33
N VAL A 221 -21.83 -8.23 28.75
CA VAL A 221 -22.82 -9.21 29.21
C VAL A 221 -22.49 -9.69 30.63
N GLU A 222 -21.21 -9.94 30.94
CA GLU A 222 -20.78 -10.31 32.29
C GLU A 222 -21.06 -9.19 33.29
N VAL A 223 -20.73 -7.94 32.95
CA VAL A 223 -21.03 -6.77 33.81
C VAL A 223 -22.52 -6.63 34.07
N GLY A 224 -23.37 -6.84 33.05
CA GLY A 224 -24.82 -6.85 33.23
C GLY A 224 -25.28 -7.88 34.27
N LYS A 225 -24.74 -9.09 34.20
CA LYS A 225 -25.02 -10.16 35.19
C LYS A 225 -24.48 -9.83 36.58
N GLU A 226 -23.27 -9.27 36.68
CA GLU A 226 -22.68 -8.80 37.94
C GLU A 226 -23.61 -7.78 38.62
N VAL A 227 -24.17 -6.84 37.85
CA VAL A 227 -25.12 -5.83 38.35
C VAL A 227 -26.44 -6.46 38.80
N GLU A 228 -27.02 -7.39 38.05
CA GLU A 228 -28.25 -8.10 38.46
C GLU A 228 -28.10 -8.82 39.80
N VAL A 229 -26.95 -9.44 40.03
CA VAL A 229 -26.61 -10.09 41.31
C VAL A 229 -26.51 -9.05 42.43
N VAL A 230 -25.83 -7.92 42.20
CA VAL A 230 -25.71 -6.82 43.17
C VAL A 230 -27.08 -6.24 43.55
N LEU A 231 -27.99 -6.14 42.58
CA LEU A 231 -29.34 -5.62 42.80
C LEU A 231 -30.32 -6.67 43.35
N GLY A 232 -29.92 -7.94 43.43
CA GLY A 232 -30.79 -9.04 43.88
C GLY A 232 -31.94 -9.35 42.91
N VAL A 233 -31.76 -9.08 41.62
CA VAL A 233 -32.79 -9.23 40.57
C VAL A 233 -32.63 -10.55 39.80
N SER A 234 -31.67 -11.40 40.16
CA SER A 234 -31.49 -12.72 39.54
C SER A 234 -32.74 -13.60 39.73
N GLY A 235 -33.51 -13.77 38.65
CA GLY A 235 -34.61 -14.74 38.55
C GLY A 235 -34.13 -16.14 38.16
#